data_AF-A0A835LL24-F1
#
_entry.id   AF-A0A835LL24-F1
#
_cell.length_a   1.000
_cell.length_b   1.000
_cell.length_c   1.000
_cell.angle_alpha   90.00
_cell.angle_beta   90.00
_cell.angle_gamma   90.00
#
_symmetry.space_group_name_H-M   'P 1'
#
loop_
_entity.id
_entity.type
_entity.pdbx_description
1 polymer ?
#
loop_
_entity_poly.entity_id
_entity_poly.type
_entity_poly.pdbx_seq_one_letter_code
_entity_poly.pdbx_strand_id
1 'polypeptide(L)'
;MVEGVAQVPEELITKGRSLWKDYVVGFFLEQKLPYPVVRELLRKKWKTKGDYEMVVDVNLFYFKFSNEEDKRKVLEMAQIYMAGKRFIVTQWSQDVEKRKNTVKAIPIWVNLHDVPKDLWNGEG
;
A
#
# COMPACT_ATOMS: atom_id res chain seq x y z
N MET A 1 -25.19 22.74 24.02
CA MET A 1 -23.73 22.74 24.27
C MET A 1 -23.13 21.92 23.14
N VAL A 2 -22.44 22.58 22.21
CA VAL A 2 -22.01 21.98 20.93
C VAL A 2 -20.84 21.03 21.15
N GLU A 3 -20.91 19.83 20.57
CA GLU A 3 -19.85 18.83 20.59
C GLU A 3 -18.61 19.37 19.88
N GLY A 4 -17.49 19.44 20.61
CA GLY A 4 -16.20 19.85 20.08
C GLY A 4 -15.60 18.75 19.21
N VAL A 5 -15.99 18.71 17.94
CA VAL A 5 -15.25 17.94 16.93
C VAL A 5 -13.90 18.64 16.76
N ALA A 6 -12.83 18.03 17.28
CA ALA A 6 -11.46 18.49 17.03
C ALA A 6 -11.19 18.42 15.52
N GLN A 7 -11.38 19.54 14.81
CA GLN A 7 -10.99 19.66 13.42
C GLN A 7 -9.46 19.68 13.37
N VAL A 8 -8.88 18.58 12.90
CA VAL A 8 -7.44 18.52 12.62
C VAL A 8 -7.15 19.60 11.56
N PRO A 9 -6.26 20.57 11.85
CA PRO A 9 -5.91 21.62 10.91
C PRO A 9 -5.45 21.05 9.58
N GLU A 10 -5.98 21.58 8.47
CA GLU A 10 -5.67 21.14 7.11
C GLU A 10 -4.17 21.21 6.77
N GLU A 11 -3.43 22.13 7.41
CA GLU A 11 -1.98 22.22 7.31
C GLU A 11 -1.27 20.97 7.84
N LEU A 12 -1.73 20.39 8.95
CA LEU A 12 -1.17 19.15 9.52
C LEU A 12 -1.49 17.95 8.62
N ILE A 13 -2.68 17.93 8.02
CA ILE A 13 -3.09 16.90 7.05
C ILE A 13 -2.22 17.00 5.79
N THR A 14 -1.92 18.21 5.33
CA THR A 14 -1.12 18.47 4.13
C THR A 14 0.36 18.14 4.35
N LYS A 15 0.92 18.55 5.50
CA LYS A 15 2.28 18.15 5.92
C LYS A 15 2.38 16.64 6.06
N GLY A 16 1.40 16.01 6.71
CA GLY A 16 1.30 14.55 6.81
C GLY A 16 1.27 13.89 5.43
N ARG A 17 0.39 14.32 4.52
CA ARG A 17 0.35 13.80 3.14
C ARG A 17 1.70 13.95 2.43
N SER A 18 2.38 15.09 2.58
CA SER A 18 3.69 15.29 1.97
C SER A 18 4.74 14.33 2.55
N LEU A 19 4.68 14.04 3.84
CA LEU A 19 5.57 13.10 4.51
C LEU A 19 5.38 11.64 4.03
N TRP A 20 4.14 11.24 3.75
CA TRP A 20 3.82 9.86 3.40
C TRP A 20 3.78 9.59 1.89
N LYS A 21 3.80 10.63 1.05
CA LYS A 21 3.85 10.52 -0.42
C LYS A 21 5.07 9.77 -0.96
N ASP A 22 6.14 9.66 -0.18
CA ASP A 22 7.33 8.91 -0.59
C ASP A 22 7.30 7.44 -0.17
N TYR A 23 6.32 7.03 0.63
CA TYR A 23 6.21 5.67 1.13
C TYR A 23 5.45 4.77 0.16
N VAL A 24 6.04 3.61 -0.08
CA VAL A 24 5.34 2.48 -0.68
C VAL A 24 4.72 1.66 0.44
N VAL A 25 3.51 1.17 0.22
CA VAL A 25 2.81 0.27 1.14
C VAL A 25 2.64 -1.08 0.49
N GLY A 26 2.85 -2.14 1.26
CA GLY A 26 2.48 -3.48 0.87
C GLY A 26 1.63 -4.21 1.90
N PHE A 27 0.82 -5.15 1.45
CA PHE A 27 -0.06 -5.96 2.29
C PHE A 27 -0.41 -7.28 1.63
N PHE A 28 -0.71 -8.30 2.44
CA PHE A 28 -1.14 -9.60 1.93
C PHE A 28 -2.65 -9.60 1.66
N LEU A 29 -3.09 -10.27 0.59
CA LEU A 29 -4.51 -10.57 0.40
C LEU A 29 -4.96 -11.72 1.30
N GLU A 30 -4.07 -12.66 1.56
CA GLU A 30 -4.24 -13.75 2.51
C GLU A 30 -3.63 -13.40 3.88
N GLN A 31 -3.58 -14.37 4.80
CA GLN A 31 -2.90 -14.18 6.08
C GLN A 31 -1.42 -13.82 5.89
N LYS A 32 -0.95 -12.77 6.57
CA LYS A 32 0.45 -12.32 6.51
C LYS A 32 1.45 -13.40 6.92
N LEU A 33 2.63 -13.36 6.30
CA LEU A 33 3.78 -14.15 6.71
C LEU A 33 4.51 -13.48 7.89
N PRO A 34 5.30 -14.22 8.70
CA PRO A 34 6.15 -13.63 9.72
C PRO A 34 7.15 -12.63 9.13
N TYR A 35 7.40 -11.54 9.86
CA TYR A 35 8.26 -10.43 9.39
C TYR A 35 9.65 -10.87 8.85
N PRO A 36 10.41 -11.76 9.51
CA PRO A 36 11.72 -12.18 8.99
C PRO A 36 11.62 -12.88 7.63
N VAL A 37 10.56 -13.66 7.43
CA VAL A 37 10.28 -14.36 6.17
C VAL A 37 9.93 -13.35 5.07
N VAL A 38 9.07 -12.38 5.37
CA VAL A 38 8.74 -11.30 4.41
C VAL A 38 9.99 -10.55 3.99
N ARG A 39 10.81 -10.13 4.97
CA ARG A 39 12.06 -9.40 4.70
C ARG A 39 13.00 -10.17 3.76
N GLU A 40 13.18 -11.46 4.01
CA GLU A 40 14.06 -12.29 3.18
C GLU A 40 13.50 -12.46 1.76
N LEU A 41 12.21 -12.72 1.62
CA LEU A 41 11.55 -12.90 0.33
C LEU A 41 11.56 -11.62 -0.49
N LEU A 42 11.27 -10.46 0.11
CA LEU A 42 11.32 -9.16 -0.55
C LEU A 42 12.74 -8.83 -1.01
N ARG A 43 13.75 -9.06 -0.16
CA ARG A 43 15.16 -8.90 -0.56
C ARG A 43 15.52 -9.73 -1.79
N LYS A 44 15.10 -11.00 -1.83
CA LYS A 44 15.32 -11.90 -2.98
C LYS A 44 14.53 -11.48 -4.22
N LYS A 45 13.32 -10.95 -4.04
CA LYS A 45 12.39 -10.61 -5.12
C LYS A 45 12.72 -9.28 -5.78
N TRP A 46 12.93 -8.22 -5.00
CA TRP A 46 13.10 -6.87 -5.51
C TRP A 46 14.51 -6.61 -6.05
N LYS A 47 15.55 -7.23 -5.46
CA LYS A 47 16.96 -7.07 -5.89
C LYS A 47 17.32 -5.60 -6.17
N THR A 48 16.97 -4.73 -5.22
CA THR A 48 17.14 -3.28 -5.33
C THR A 48 18.61 -2.91 -5.49
N LYS A 49 18.87 -1.81 -6.20
CA LYS A 49 20.22 -1.22 -6.30
C LYS A 49 20.62 -0.54 -4.99
N GLY A 50 19.68 0.15 -4.35
CA GLY A 50 19.84 0.80 -3.05
C GLY A 50 19.12 0.07 -1.92
N ASP A 51 19.29 0.60 -0.71
CA ASP A 51 18.60 0.11 0.49
C ASP A 51 17.18 0.66 0.58
N TYR A 52 16.36 -0.03 1.37
CA TYR A 52 15.06 0.46 1.82
C TYR A 52 14.83 0.13 3.30
N GLU A 53 14.15 1.03 3.98
CA GLU A 53 13.62 0.79 5.33
C GLU A 53 12.29 0.05 5.23
N MET A 54 12.01 -0.84 6.18
CA MET A 54 10.73 -1.54 6.28
C MET A 54 10.21 -1.50 7.71
N VAL A 55 8.97 -1.00 7.87
CA VAL A 55 8.24 -0.96 9.15
C VAL A 55 6.89 -1.62 8.98
N VAL A 56 6.35 -2.24 10.02
CA VAL A 56 5.06 -2.94 9.98
C VAL A 56 4.10 -2.33 11.00
N ASP A 57 2.89 -1.97 10.57
CA ASP A 57 1.77 -1.62 11.43
C ASP A 57 0.54 -2.48 11.08
N VAL A 58 0.07 -3.26 12.05
CA VAL A 58 -1.03 -4.23 11.91
C VAL A 58 -0.82 -5.20 10.73
N ASN A 59 -1.36 -4.88 9.55
CA ASN A 59 -1.32 -5.67 8.31
C ASN A 59 -0.59 -4.96 7.15
N LEU A 60 -0.16 -3.72 7.35
CA LEU A 60 0.51 -2.92 6.35
C LEU A 60 2.03 -2.92 6.60
N PHE A 61 2.77 -3.03 5.50
CA PHE A 61 4.22 -2.93 5.45
C PHE A 61 4.56 -1.62 4.75
N TYR A 62 5.29 -0.75 5.41
CA TYR A 62 5.69 0.55 4.92
C TYR A 62 7.14 0.49 4.48
N PHE A 63 7.41 1.01 3.30
CA PHE A 63 8.73 1.00 2.69
C PHE A 63 9.15 2.41 2.32
N LYS A 64 10.38 2.76 2.72
CA LYS A 64 11.03 3.99 2.27
C LYS A 64 12.30 3.61 1.52
N PHE A 65 12.31 3.86 0.22
CA PHE A 65 13.44 3.55 -0.64
C PHE A 65 14.44 4.71 -0.63
N SER A 66 15.72 4.38 -0.65
CA SER A 66 16.79 5.36 -0.88
C SER A 66 16.99 5.69 -2.36
N ASN A 67 16.46 4.85 -3.25
CA ASN A 67 16.59 4.97 -4.70
C ASN A 67 15.22 5.02 -5.38
N GLU A 68 14.94 6.10 -6.12
CA GLU A 68 13.66 6.31 -6.80
C GLU A 68 13.42 5.33 -7.96
N GLU A 69 14.46 4.83 -8.63
CA GLU A 69 14.32 3.82 -9.69
C GLU A 69 13.86 2.48 -9.11
N ASP A 70 14.40 2.09 -7.96
CA ASP A 70 13.97 0.89 -7.24
C ASP A 70 12.51 1.03 -6.76
N LYS A 71 12.15 2.18 -6.17
CA LYS A 71 10.77 2.49 -5.78
C LYS A 71 9.81 2.35 -6.98
N ARG A 72 10.13 2.98 -8.10
CA ARG A 72 9.31 2.90 -9.33
C ARG A 72 9.15 1.46 -9.81
N LYS A 73 10.24 0.69 -9.90
CA LYS A 73 10.19 -0.73 -10.30
C LYS A 73 9.31 -1.56 -9.38
N VAL A 74 9.42 -1.34 -8.07
CA VAL A 74 8.64 -2.05 -7.07
C VAL A 74 7.14 -1.71 -7.19
N LEU A 75 6.81 -0.45 -7.44
CA LEU A 75 5.42 -0.02 -7.69
C LEU A 75 4.87 -0.59 -9.01
N GLU A 76 5.67 -0.64 -10.07
CA GLU A 76 5.28 -1.22 -11.37
C GLU A 76 4.95 -2.71 -11.28
N MET A 77 5.54 -3.45 -10.33
CA MET A 77 5.17 -4.85 -10.13
C MET A 77 3.71 -4.99 -9.66
N ALA A 78 3.19 -4.02 -8.90
CA ALA A 78 1.86 -3.93 -8.28
C ALA A 78 1.46 -5.09 -7.34
N GLN A 79 1.83 -6.32 -7.66
CA GLN A 79 1.64 -7.51 -6.87
C GLN A 79 2.77 -8.51 -7.08
N ILE A 80 3.12 -9.25 -6.04
CA ILE A 80 4.09 -10.34 -6.10
C ILE A 80 3.57 -11.55 -5.34
N TYR A 81 4.01 -12.74 -5.76
CA TYR A 81 3.76 -13.98 -5.02
C TYR A 81 4.93 -14.27 -4.06
N MET A 82 4.59 -14.52 -2.79
CA MET A 82 5.52 -14.86 -1.72
C MET A 82 4.98 -16.08 -0.97
N ALA A 83 5.67 -17.22 -1.07
CA ALA A 83 5.28 -18.48 -0.44
C ALA A 83 3.80 -18.87 -0.69
N GLY A 84 3.36 -18.76 -1.95
CA GLY A 84 1.99 -19.07 -2.36
C GLY A 84 0.93 -18.03 -1.99
N LYS A 85 1.33 -16.89 -1.40
CA LYS A 85 0.43 -15.78 -1.02
C LYS A 85 0.68 -14.57 -1.88
N ARG A 86 -0.37 -13.79 -2.14
CA ARG A 86 -0.30 -12.54 -2.91
C ARG A 86 -0.01 -11.39 -1.96
N PHE A 87 1.00 -10.62 -2.33
CA PHE A 87 1.39 -9.40 -1.67
C PHE A 87 1.24 -8.24 -2.64
N ILE A 88 0.30 -7.35 -2.33
CA ILE A 88 0.04 -6.14 -3.10
C ILE A 88 1.05 -5.09 -2.69
N VAL A 89 1.48 -4.27 -3.64
CA VAL A 89 2.42 -3.17 -3.47
C VAL A 89 1.84 -1.95 -4.17
N THR A 90 1.69 -0.86 -3.46
CA THR A 90 1.08 0.37 -3.98
C THR A 90 1.65 1.61 -3.31
N GLN A 91 1.43 2.77 -3.93
CA GLN A 91 1.78 4.05 -3.34
C GLN A 91 0.90 4.27 -2.09
N TRP A 92 1.48 4.79 -1.00
CA TRP A 92 0.69 5.14 0.18
C TRP A 92 -0.43 6.11 -0.19
N SER A 93 -1.63 5.86 0.34
CA SER A 93 -2.76 6.78 0.28
C SER A 93 -3.59 6.68 1.56
N GLN A 94 -4.41 7.71 1.82
CA GLN A 94 -5.32 7.70 2.98
C GLN A 94 -6.31 6.53 2.92
N ASP A 95 -6.70 6.09 1.72
CA ASP A 95 -7.63 4.97 1.56
C ASP A 95 -7.00 3.61 1.85
N VAL A 96 -5.70 3.46 1.60
CA VAL A 96 -4.94 2.28 2.03
C VAL A 96 -4.83 2.26 3.56
N GLU A 97 -4.49 3.39 4.17
CA GLU A 97 -4.34 3.52 5.63
C GLU A 97 -5.65 3.20 6.38
N LYS A 98 -6.79 3.71 5.90
CA LYS A 98 -8.12 3.42 6.48
C LYS A 98 -8.48 1.94 6.49
N ARG A 99 -7.92 1.14 5.56
CA ARG A 99 -8.21 -0.29 5.42
C ARG A 99 -7.27 -1.19 6.21
N LYS A 100 -6.31 -0.65 6.97
CA LYS A 100 -5.31 -1.46 7.70
C LYS A 100 -5.89 -2.52 8.64
N ASN A 101 -7.07 -2.25 9.21
CA ASN A 101 -7.81 -3.16 10.10
C ASN A 101 -8.85 -4.02 9.37
N THR A 102 -9.14 -3.75 8.09
CA THR A 102 -10.24 -4.36 7.32
C THR A 102 -9.74 -5.35 6.27
N VAL A 103 -8.46 -5.74 6.31
CA VAL A 103 -7.86 -6.69 5.36
C VAL A 103 -8.38 -8.12 5.63
N LYS A 104 -9.64 -8.38 5.26
CA LYS A 104 -10.26 -9.72 5.17
C LYS A 104 -10.92 -9.97 3.81
N ALA A 105 -11.22 -8.92 3.05
CA ALA A 105 -11.63 -9.01 1.64
C ALA A 105 -11.45 -7.62 1.03
N ILE A 106 -10.68 -7.50 -0.06
CA ILE A 106 -10.62 -6.24 -0.81
C ILE A 106 -11.10 -6.52 -2.24
N PRO A 107 -12.16 -5.84 -2.72
CA PRO A 107 -12.48 -5.81 -4.14
C PRO A 107 -11.33 -5.08 -4.85
N ILE A 108 -10.92 -5.67 -5.96
CA ILE A 108 -9.77 -5.36 -6.81
C ILE A 108 -9.43 -3.84 -6.84
N TRP A 109 -8.20 -3.49 -6.47
CA TRP A 109 -7.64 -2.13 -6.53
C TRP A 109 -7.37 -1.68 -7.97
N VAL A 110 -8.36 -1.80 -8.86
CA VAL A 110 -8.32 -1.06 -10.12
C VAL A 110 -8.76 0.35 -9.77
N ASN A 111 -7.84 1.30 -9.92
CA ASN A 111 -8.20 2.70 -9.97
C ASN A 111 -9.06 2.88 -11.23
N LEU A 112 -10.38 2.71 -11.07
CA LEU A 112 -11.37 2.75 -12.13
C LEU A 112 -11.64 4.20 -12.55
N HIS A 113 -10.60 4.96 -12.84
CA HIS A 113 -10.73 6.31 -13.37
C HIS A 113 -10.92 6.34 -14.89
N ASP A 114 -10.96 5.17 -15.54
CA ASP A 114 -11.22 5.08 -16.98
C ASP A 114 -11.80 3.70 -17.35
N VAL A 115 -12.87 3.27 -16.69
CA VAL A 115 -13.66 2.19 -17.28
C VAL A 115 -14.42 2.76 -18.47
N PRO A 116 -14.21 2.24 -19.69
CA PRO A 116 -15.04 2.60 -20.83
C PRO A 116 -16.51 2.40 -20.47
N LYS A 117 -17.36 3.35 -20.87
CA LYS A 117 -18.81 3.28 -20.64
C LYS A 117 -19.45 1.99 -21.21
N ASP A 118 -18.71 1.25 -22.03
CA ASP A 118 -19.11 -0.01 -22.64
C ASP A 118 -19.16 -1.20 -21.67
N LEU A 119 -18.60 -1.08 -20.45
CA LEU A 119 -18.65 -2.14 -19.42
C LEU A 119 -19.81 -1.98 -18.43
N TRP A 120 -20.78 -1.10 -18.72
CA TRP A 120 -21.97 -0.89 -17.89
C TRP A 120 -23.21 -1.59 -18.49
N ASN A 121 -23.10 -2.87 -18.85
CA ASN A 121 -24.28 -3.70 -19.07
C ASN A 121 -24.58 -4.54 -17.82
N GLY A 122 -25.87 -4.59 -17.47
CA GLY A 122 -26.37 -5.07 -16.18
C GLY A 122 -26.41 -6.59 -16.05
N GLU A 123 -25.32 -7.29 -16.33
CA GLU A 123 -25.15 -8.68 -15.93
C GLU A 123 -23.88 -8.78 -15.08
N GLY A 124 -24.11 -9.01 -13.78
CA GLY A 124 -23.08 -9.03 -12.75
C GLY A 124 -22.20 -10.28 -12.74
#